data_AF-A0A3D2MC99-F1
#
_entry.id   AF-A0A3D2MC99-F1
#
_cell.length_a   1.000
_cell.length_b   1.000
_cell.length_c   1.000
_cell.angle_alpha   90.00
_cell.angle_beta   90.00
_cell.angle_gamma   90.00
#
_symmetry.space_group_name_H-M   'P 1'
#
loop_
_entity.id
_entity.type
_entity.pdbx_description
1 polymer ?
#
loop_
_entity_poly.entity_id
_entity_poly.type
_entity_poly.pdbx_seq_one_letter_code
_entity_poly.pdbx_strand_id
1 'polypeptide(L)' 'MIMYPSIDKVLNIVPSKYQLVYIVSKRSHQMKETKHYQLDEKKYVNTKNIGRALEEVAENLIHVKE' A
#
# COMPACT_ATOMS: atom_id res chain seq x y z
N MET A 1 9.80 2.59 17.87
CA MET A 1 8.77 3.15 16.95
C MET A 1 8.77 2.28 15.72
N ILE A 2 7.79 1.38 15.60
CA ILE A 2 7.79 0.36 14.54
C ILE A 2 7.20 1.05 13.29
N MET A 3 8.06 1.48 12.36
CA MET A 3 7.62 1.88 11.02
C MET A 3 7.17 0.61 10.31
N TYR A 4 5.91 0.23 10.52
CA TYR A 4 5.27 -0.81 9.73
C TYR A 4 4.60 -0.16 8.53
N PRO A 5 4.74 -0.76 7.33
CA PRO A 5 5.56 -1.94 7.01
C PRO A 5 7.05 -1.62 6.88
N SER A 6 7.89 -2.66 7.03
CA SER A 6 9.34 -2.58 6.83
C SER A 6 9.66 -2.07 5.43
N ILE A 7 10.45 -1.00 5.35
CA ILE A 7 10.93 -0.37 4.10
C ILE A 7 11.57 -1.41 3.15
N ASP A 8 12.31 -2.38 3.68
CA ASP A 8 12.93 -3.45 2.91
C ASP A 8 11.93 -4.31 2.12
N LYS A 9 10.76 -4.63 2.72
CA LYS A 9 9.71 -5.39 2.02
C LYS A 9 9.16 -4.59 0.85
N VAL A 10 8.95 -3.29 1.07
CA VAL A 10 8.39 -2.42 0.04
C VAL A 10 9.37 -2.21 -1.11
N LEU A 11 10.66 -2.04 -0.83
CA LEU A 11 11.72 -1.93 -1.85
C LEU A 11 11.93 -3.23 -2.65
N ASN A 12 11.63 -4.40 -2.08
CA ASN A 12 11.68 -5.66 -2.81
C ASN A 12 10.57 -5.76 -3.87
N ILE A 13 9.42 -5.14 -3.60
CA ILE A 13 8.22 -5.21 -4.45
C ILE A 13 8.23 -4.11 -5.51
N VAL A 14 8.62 -2.90 -5.12
CA VAL A 14 8.71 -1.76 -6.02
C VAL A 14 10.15 -1.25 -6.04
N PRO A 15 10.87 -1.38 -7.17
CA PRO A 15 12.29 -1.05 -7.25
C PRO A 15 12.56 0.46 -7.16
N SER A 16 11.56 1.31 -7.42
CA SER A 16 11.70 2.76 -7.43
C SER A 16 10.83 3.45 -6.38
N LYS A 17 11.45 4.35 -5.60
CA LYS A 17 10.76 5.17 -4.59
C LYS A 17 9.64 6.01 -5.19
N TYR A 18 9.84 6.55 -6.40
CA TYR A 18 8.82 7.35 -7.09
C TYR A 18 7.62 6.51 -7.51
N GLN A 19 7.88 5.30 -8.01
CA GLN A 19 6.85 4.36 -8.38
C GLN A 19 6.05 3.93 -7.15
N LEU A 20 6.72 3.71 -6.01
CA LEU A 20 6.04 3.44 -4.74
C LEU A 20 5.07 4.56 -4.37
N VAL A 21 5.55 5.81 -4.34
CA VAL A 21 4.71 6.98 -3.99
C VAL A 21 3.53 7.12 -4.95
N TYR A 22 3.76 6.91 -6.25
CA TYR A 22 2.72 6.96 -7.27
C TYR A 22 1.65 5.88 -7.05
N ILE A 23 2.06 4.63 -6.82
CA ILE A 23 1.16 3.49 -6.58
C ILE A 23 0.32 3.73 -5.33
N VAL A 24 0.96 4.08 -4.22
CA VAL A 24 0.29 4.33 -2.93
C VAL A 24 -0.71 5.48 -3.07
N SER A 25 -0.36 6.55 -3.78
CA SER A 25 -1.26 7.69 -4.00
C SER A 25 -2.47 7.30 -4.83
N LYS A 26 -2.25 6.64 -5.97
CA LYS A 26 -3.31 6.17 -6.86
C LYS A 26 -4.23 5.18 -6.13
N ARG A 27 -3.64 4.24 -5.40
CA ARG A 27 -4.38 3.22 -4.64
C ARG A 27 -5.20 3.83 -3.50
N SER A 28 -4.63 4.77 -2.75
CA SER A 28 -5.36 5.49 -1.70
C SER A 28 -6.57 6.25 -2.25
N HIS A 29 -6.48 6.79 -3.48
CA HIS A 29 -7.61 7.43 -4.14
C HIS A 29 -8.69 6.42 -4.51
N GLN A 30 -8.32 5.31 -5.15
CA GLN A 30 -9.24 4.23 -5.48
C GLN A 30 -9.96 3.68 -4.24
N MET A 31 -9.26 3.48 -3.13
CA MET A 31 -9.87 3.03 -1.87
C MET A 31 -10.89 4.04 -1.34
N LYS A 32 -10.67 5.34 -1.55
CA LYS A 32 -11.61 6.39 -1.14
C LYS A 32 -12.87 6.39 -2.01
N GLU A 33 -12.71 6.21 -3.32
CA GLU A 33 -13.83 6.23 -4.27
C GLU A 33 -14.64 4.93 -4.25
N THR A 34 -13.96 3.79 -4.31
CA THR A 34 -14.58 2.46 -4.43
C THR A 34 -14.89 1.83 -3.08
N LYS A 35 -14.27 2.32 -1.99
CA LYS A 35 -14.29 1.69 -0.65
C LYS A 35 -13.87 0.21 -0.69
N HIS A 36 -13.08 -0.16 -1.69
CA HIS A 36 -12.62 -1.53 -1.89
C HIS A 36 -11.21 -1.73 -1.32
N TYR A 37 -11.12 -2.67 -0.37
CA TYR A 37 -9.92 -3.04 0.35
C TYR A 37 -9.46 -4.43 -0.12
N GLN A 38 -8.16 -4.61 -0.39
CA GLN A 38 -7.58 -5.91 -0.75
C GLN A 38 -7.26 -6.76 0.48
N LEU A 39 -7.02 -6.11 1.61
CA LEU A 39 -6.79 -6.75 2.89
C LEU A 39 -8.08 -6.71 3.73
N ASP A 40 -8.22 -7.68 4.62
CA ASP A 40 -9.29 -7.67 5.62
C ASP A 40 -9.13 -6.45 6.54
N GLU A 41 -10.24 -5.79 6.88
CA GLU A 41 -10.20 -4.57 7.67
C GLU A 41 -9.52 -4.74 9.03
N LYS A 42 -9.54 -5.96 9.58
CA LYS A 42 -8.89 -6.31 10.85
C LYS A 42 -7.37 -6.41 10.76
N LYS A 43 -6.82 -6.59 9.55
CA LYS A 43 -5.38 -6.72 9.33
C LYS A 43 -4.70 -5.39 9.08
N TYR A 44 -5.44 -4.34 8.72
CA TYR A 44 -4.84 -3.01 8.58
C TYR A 44 -4.40 -2.47 9.93
N VAL A 45 -3.11 -2.17 10.03
CA VAL A 45 -2.56 -1.44 11.18
C VAL A 45 -2.90 0.04 11.07
N ASN A 46 -2.93 0.58 9.85
CA ASN A 46 -3.22 1.98 9.61
C ASN A 46 -4.71 2.28 9.45
N THR A 47 -5.14 3.38 10.05
CA THR A 47 -6.49 3.94 9.90
C THR A 47 -6.64 4.79 8.64
N LYS A 48 -5.55 5.37 8.12
CA LYS A 48 -5.57 6.21 6.91
C LYS A 48 -5.42 5.35 5.65
N ASN A 49 -6.16 5.69 4.59
CA ASN A 49 -6.08 4.99 3.29
C ASN A 49 -4.66 4.94 2.72
N ILE A 50 -3.85 5.97 2.92
CA ILE A 50 -2.44 5.99 2.49
C ILE A 50 -1.63 4.89 3.19
N GLY A 51 -1.79 4.75 4.50
CA GLY A 51 -1.12 3.69 5.26
C GLY A 51 -1.64 2.31 4.86
N ARG A 52 -2.96 2.16 4.71
CA ARG A 52 -3.58 0.92 4.23
C ARG A 52 -3.06 0.51 2.85
N ALA A 53 -2.95 1.45 1.91
CA ALA A 53 -2.39 1.20 0.58
C ALA A 53 -0.92 0.77 0.65
N LEU A 54 -0.15 1.36 1.57
CA LEU A 54 1.26 1.01 1.76
C LEU A 54 1.41 -0.39 2.38
N GLU A 55 0.49 -0.81 3.24
CA GLU A 55 0.40 -2.19 3.74
C GLU A 55 0.00 -3.19 2.64
N GLU A 56 -0.97 -2.85 1.78
CA GLU A 56 -1.31 -3.70 0.61
C GLU A 56 -0.12 -3.89 -0.33
N VAL A 57 0.66 -2.82 -0.56
CA VAL A 57 1.88 -2.90 -1.36
C VAL A 57 2.91 -3.80 -0.66
N ALA A 58 3.10 -3.68 0.65
CA ALA A 58 4.05 -4.51 1.41
C ALA A 58 3.67 -6.00 1.47
N GLU A 59 2.38 -6.32 1.41
CA GLU A 59 1.85 -7.68 1.33
C GLU A 59 1.83 -8.23 -0.11
N ASN A 60 2.42 -7.50 -1.08
CA ASN A 60 2.48 -7.87 -2.50
C ASN A 60 1.10 -8.03 -3.17
N LEU A 61 0.06 -7.38 -2.65
CA LEU A 61 -1.32 -7.48 -3.18
C LEU A 61 -1.58 -6.53 -4.35
N ILE A 62 -0.68 -5.57 -4.59
CA ILE A 62 -0.81 -4.58 -5.66
C ILE A 62 0.12 -4.95 -6.80
N HIS A 63 -0.46 -5.39 -7.91
CA HIS A 63 0.25 -5.63 -9.16
C HIS A 63 -0.02 -4.48 -10.13
N VAL A 64 1.00 -3.66 -10.38
CA VAL A 64 0.93 -2.66 -11.44
C VAL A 64 1.25 -3.35 -12.75
N LYS A 65 0.22 -3.65 -13.53
CA LYS A 65 0.41 -3.93 -14.95
C LYS A 65 0.72 -2.61 -15.63
N GLU A 66 1.85 -2.58 -16.34
CA GLU A 66 2.21 -1.53 -17.29
C GLU A 66 1.15 -1.42 -18.39
#